data_AF-A0AAD4MF78-F1
#
_entry.id   AF-A0AAD4MF78-F1
#
_cell.length_a   1.000
_cell.length_b   1.000
_cell.length_c   1.000
_cell.angle_alpha   90.00
_cell.angle_beta   90.00
_cell.angle_gamma   90.00
#
_symmetry.space_group_name_H-M   'P 1'
#
loop_
_entity.id
_entity.type
_entity.pdbx_description
1 polymer ?
#
loop_
_entity_poly.entity_id
_entity_poly.type
_entity_poly.pdbx_seq_one_letter_code
_entity_poly.pdbx_strand_id
1 'polypeptide(L)'
;MSGTETGIQTETVAAVPEWKPERRILTESEGDNEGFYTYSSSLELRIDRFAEFVSDGEWRQSEPMYIRGLPFEMRAFISKEASMTTNHNGQSPSKTLFVVLSFNQGSTWKCQAITTLRVVAQKEGVNDIIREDTKAFLSGTKDHFVPFSHMLLDPENGFIKDDTIILQAHVQASSVKIMTGI
;
A
#
# COMPACT_ATOMS: atom_id res chain seq x y z
N MET A 1 63.42 -5.66 -10.48
CA MET A 1 62.69 -6.72 -9.76
C MET A 1 61.95 -6.08 -8.59
N SER A 2 60.73 -6.54 -8.33
CA SER A 2 59.78 -6.08 -7.31
C SER A 2 59.11 -4.74 -7.64
N GLY A 3 57.80 -4.63 -7.84
CA GLY A 3 56.68 -5.50 -7.49
C GLY A 3 55.60 -4.61 -6.89
N THR A 4 54.59 -4.27 -7.69
CA THR A 4 53.41 -3.50 -7.27
C THR A 4 52.42 -4.45 -6.59
N GLU A 5 52.10 -4.23 -5.31
CA GLU A 5 50.97 -4.89 -4.65
C GLU A 5 49.86 -3.89 -4.38
N THR A 6 48.78 -4.08 -5.13
CA THR A 6 47.44 -3.53 -4.94
C THR A 6 46.78 -4.22 -3.75
N GLY A 7 46.54 -3.49 -2.66
CA GLY A 7 45.69 -3.94 -1.57
C GLY A 7 44.22 -3.70 -1.92
N ILE A 8 43.50 -4.77 -2.27
CA ILE A 8 42.04 -4.76 -2.37
C ILE A 8 41.50 -4.94 -0.95
N GLN A 9 40.88 -3.90 -0.39
CA GLN A 9 40.04 -4.05 0.80
C GLN A 9 38.68 -4.59 0.36
N THR A 10 38.39 -5.84 0.71
CA THR A 10 37.04 -6.40 0.64
C THR A 10 36.20 -5.84 1.77
N GLU A 11 35.24 -4.96 1.45
CA GLU A 11 34.15 -4.58 2.35
C GLU A 11 33.30 -5.81 2.69
N THR A 12 33.08 -6.02 3.99
CA THR A 12 32.21 -7.07 4.50
C THR A 12 30.76 -6.64 4.32
N VAL A 13 30.03 -7.30 3.42
CA VAL A 13 28.59 -7.11 3.24
C VAL A 13 27.89 -7.52 4.53
N ALA A 14 27.22 -6.57 5.19
CA ALA A 14 26.39 -6.84 6.35
C ALA A 14 25.27 -7.82 5.97
N ALA A 15 25.17 -8.93 6.71
CA ALA A 15 24.12 -9.93 6.51
C ALA A 15 22.74 -9.32 6.78
N VAL A 16 21.82 -9.55 5.84
CA VAL A 16 20.38 -9.25 6.00
C VAL A 16 19.84 -10.08 7.17
N PRO A 17 19.16 -9.49 8.17
CA PRO A 17 18.58 -10.28 9.24
C PRO A 17 17.43 -11.15 8.69
N GLU A 18 17.61 -12.46 8.78
CA GLU A 18 16.62 -13.48 8.43
C GLU A 18 15.40 -13.37 9.38
N TRP A 19 14.24 -12.99 8.85
CA TRP A 19 12.99 -12.92 9.62
C TRP A 19 12.41 -14.33 9.82
N LYS A 20 12.22 -14.72 11.09
CA LYS A 20 11.53 -15.96 11.47
C LYS A 20 10.23 -15.60 12.22
N PRO A 21 9.07 -16.11 11.77
CA PRO A 21 7.81 -15.85 12.46
C PRO A 21 7.67 -16.82 13.64
N GLU A 22 8.02 -16.38 14.84
CA GLU A 22 7.65 -17.12 16.07
C GLU A 22 6.22 -16.77 16.48
N ARG A 23 5.37 -17.80 16.57
CA ARG A 23 4.05 -17.71 17.20
C ARG A 23 4.24 -17.50 18.70
N ARG A 24 4.23 -16.25 19.16
CA ARG A 24 4.30 -15.93 20.59
C ARG A 24 2.88 -15.83 21.14
N ILE A 25 2.51 -16.79 22.00
CA ILE A 25 1.36 -16.67 22.90
C ILE A 25 1.75 -15.59 23.93
N LEU A 26 1.07 -14.44 23.92
CA LEU A 26 1.43 -13.28 24.74
C LEU A 26 0.86 -13.42 26.15
N THR A 27 1.74 -13.60 27.14
CA THR A 27 1.53 -13.12 28.51
C THR A 27 1.93 -11.65 28.55
N GLU A 28 1.02 -10.80 29.04
CA GLU A 28 1.22 -9.36 29.19
C GLU A 28 2.45 -9.04 30.05
N SER A 29 3.39 -8.28 29.49
CA SER A 29 4.39 -7.52 30.26
C SER A 29 4.35 -6.07 29.79
N GLU A 30 4.05 -5.17 30.72
CA GLU A 30 3.96 -3.73 30.56
C GLU A 30 5.35 -3.17 30.21
N GLY A 31 5.56 -2.80 28.93
CA GLY A 31 6.80 -2.16 28.49
C GLY A 31 6.97 -1.99 26.98
N ASP A 32 6.39 -2.87 26.17
CA ASP A 32 6.62 -2.91 24.70
C ASP A 32 5.41 -2.48 23.86
N ASN A 33 4.51 -1.65 24.41
CA ASN A 33 3.16 -1.44 23.85
C ASN A 33 2.93 -0.08 23.16
N GLU A 34 3.97 0.69 22.84
CA GLU A 34 3.78 2.01 22.20
C GLU A 34 3.29 1.92 20.74
N GLY A 35 3.60 0.83 20.03
CA GLY A 35 3.22 0.65 18.63
C GLY A 35 1.76 0.19 18.40
N PHE A 36 1.14 -0.50 19.37
CA PHE A 36 -0.20 -1.09 19.18
C PHE A 36 -1.35 -0.10 19.38
N TYR A 37 -1.08 1.04 20.01
CA TYR A 37 -2.11 2.04 20.38
C TYR A 37 -1.98 3.38 19.66
N THR A 38 -1.19 3.45 18.58
CA THR A 38 -1.13 4.66 17.74
C THR A 38 -2.52 4.96 17.17
N TYR A 39 -2.87 6.24 17.14
CA TYR A 39 -4.14 6.71 16.55
C TYR A 39 -3.99 7.04 15.06
N SER A 40 -2.76 7.11 14.56
CA SER A 40 -2.45 7.27 13.15
C SER A 40 -1.20 6.51 12.76
N SER A 41 -1.13 6.10 11.50
CA SER A 41 0.04 5.46 10.92
C SER A 41 0.04 5.64 9.40
N SER A 42 1.20 5.39 8.79
CA SER A 42 1.35 5.35 7.35
C SER A 42 1.87 3.99 6.89
N LEU A 43 1.51 3.59 5.67
CA LEU A 43 2.06 2.42 5.00
C LEU A 43 2.37 2.77 3.54
N GLU A 44 3.33 2.05 2.96
CA GLU A 44 3.71 2.15 1.56
C GLU A 44 3.48 0.82 0.84
N LEU A 45 3.03 0.87 -0.41
CA LEU A 45 3.00 -0.25 -1.33
C LEU A 45 3.81 0.14 -2.56
N ARG A 46 4.93 -0.56 -2.76
CA ARG A 46 5.72 -0.49 -4.00
C ARG A 46 5.24 -1.59 -4.94
N ILE A 47 4.95 -1.22 -6.18
CA ILE A 47 4.53 -2.17 -7.21
C ILE A 47 5.62 -2.18 -8.26
N ASP A 48 6.53 -3.13 -8.13
CA ASP A 48 7.56 -3.42 -9.13
C ASP A 48 6.95 -4.18 -10.31
N ARG A 49 7.65 -4.17 -11.45
CA ARG A 49 7.18 -4.78 -12.70
C ARG A 49 5.79 -4.26 -13.08
N PHE A 50 5.62 -2.94 -13.03
CA PHE A 50 4.34 -2.28 -13.19
C PHE A 50 3.67 -2.61 -14.53
N ALA A 51 4.44 -2.75 -15.62
CA ALA A 51 3.92 -3.20 -16.90
C ALA A 51 3.27 -4.60 -16.85
N GLU A 52 3.84 -5.52 -16.06
CA GLU A 52 3.29 -6.86 -15.81
C GLU A 52 2.00 -6.76 -14.99
N PHE A 53 2.02 -5.99 -13.90
CA PHE A 53 0.83 -5.72 -13.06
C PHE A 53 -0.34 -5.12 -13.84
N VAL A 54 -0.05 -4.23 -14.81
CA VAL A 54 -1.07 -3.64 -15.67
C VAL A 54 -1.71 -4.66 -16.64
N SER A 55 -1.09 -5.82 -16.81
CA SER A 55 -1.49 -6.83 -17.78
C SER A 55 -2.10 -8.08 -17.11
N ASP A 56 -1.56 -8.51 -15.97
CA ASP A 56 -2.03 -9.72 -15.28
C ASP A 56 -3.45 -9.56 -14.71
N GLY A 57 -3.77 -8.38 -14.16
CA GLY A 57 -5.04 -8.13 -13.46
C GLY A 57 -5.09 -8.72 -12.05
N GLU A 58 -3.95 -9.14 -11.53
CA GLU A 58 -3.79 -9.60 -10.16
C GLU A 58 -3.67 -8.40 -9.22
N TRP A 59 -4.05 -8.62 -7.96
CA TRP A 59 -3.90 -7.60 -6.93
C TRP A 59 -2.48 -7.59 -6.36
N ARG A 60 -2.07 -6.45 -5.81
CA ARG A 60 -0.88 -6.28 -4.97
C ARG A 60 -1.31 -5.79 -3.61
N GLN A 61 -0.55 -6.13 -2.56
CA GLN A 61 -0.87 -5.75 -1.19
C GLN A 61 0.37 -5.29 -0.43
N SER A 62 0.17 -4.36 0.50
CA SER A 62 1.20 -3.96 1.47
C SER A 62 1.31 -4.98 2.61
N GLU A 63 2.37 -4.86 3.40
CA GLU A 63 2.34 -5.36 4.77
C GLU A 63 1.25 -4.64 5.58
N PRO A 64 0.65 -5.31 6.58
CA PRO A 64 -0.34 -4.69 7.45
C PRO A 64 0.32 -3.66 8.37
N MET A 65 -0.35 -2.53 8.59
CA MET A 65 -0.07 -1.63 9.70
C MET A 65 -1.15 -1.72 10.77
N TYR A 66 -0.82 -1.39 12.01
CA TYR A 66 -1.75 -1.47 13.12
C TYR A 66 -2.08 -0.07 13.65
N ILE A 67 -3.37 0.24 13.73
CA ILE A 67 -3.87 1.49 14.34
C ILE A 67 -4.93 1.10 15.36
N ARG A 68 -4.71 1.48 16.62
CA ARG A 68 -5.57 1.10 17.76
C ARG A 68 -5.88 -0.42 17.79
N GLY A 69 -4.86 -1.24 17.52
CA GLY A 69 -4.97 -2.70 17.47
C GLY A 69 -5.68 -3.30 16.26
N LEU A 70 -6.16 -2.48 15.30
CA LEU A 70 -6.79 -2.95 14.07
C LEU A 70 -5.76 -3.05 12.93
N PRO A 71 -5.70 -4.15 12.17
CA PRO A 71 -4.83 -4.28 11.02
C PRO A 71 -5.43 -3.60 9.78
N PHE A 72 -4.66 -2.71 9.17
CA PHE A 72 -4.95 -2.03 7.92
C PHE A 72 -3.97 -2.49 6.84
N GLU A 73 -4.46 -2.87 5.68
CA GLU A 73 -3.67 -3.27 4.52
C GLU A 73 -4.09 -2.45 3.30
N MET A 74 -3.15 -1.98 2.50
CA MET A 74 -3.45 -1.38 1.21
C MET A 74 -3.39 -2.43 0.11
N ARG A 75 -4.37 -2.41 -0.78
CA ARG A 75 -4.45 -3.29 -1.96
C ARG A 75 -4.58 -2.45 -3.21
N ALA A 76 -3.91 -2.86 -4.27
CA ALA A 76 -4.00 -2.23 -5.58
C ALA A 76 -4.32 -3.26 -6.67
N PHE A 77 -5.17 -2.89 -7.63
CA PHE A 77 -5.45 -3.72 -8.81
C PHE A 77 -5.84 -2.85 -10.01
N ILE A 78 -5.67 -3.37 -11.23
CA ILE A 78 -6.14 -2.71 -12.44
C ILE A 78 -7.52 -3.25 -12.82
N SER A 79 -8.51 -2.37 -12.95
CA SER A 79 -9.79 -2.76 -13.54
C SER A 79 -9.62 -2.89 -15.05
N LYS A 80 -9.97 -4.07 -15.55
CA LYS A 80 -10.22 -4.32 -16.98
C LYS A 80 -11.66 -3.90 -17.25
N GLU A 81 -11.95 -2.61 -17.26
CA GLU A 81 -13.29 -2.12 -17.58
C GLU A 81 -13.56 -2.40 -19.06
N ALA A 82 -14.19 -3.55 -19.36
CA ALA A 82 -14.83 -3.76 -20.65
C ALA A 82 -15.98 -2.75 -20.72
N SER A 83 -15.76 -1.63 -21.41
CA SER A 83 -16.80 -0.65 -21.66
C SER A 83 -18.04 -1.36 -22.21
N MET A 84 -19.09 -1.51 -21.40
CA MET A 84 -20.40 -2.01 -21.86
C MET A 84 -21.07 -1.01 -22.81
N THR A 85 -20.50 0.18 -22.99
CA THR A 85 -20.80 1.07 -24.10
C THR A 85 -19.63 1.01 -25.07
N THR A 86 -19.74 0.21 -26.12
CA THR A 86 -18.91 0.38 -27.31
C THR A 86 -19.07 1.83 -27.78
N ASN A 87 -18.14 2.71 -27.40
CA ASN A 87 -17.99 3.97 -28.10
C ASN A 87 -17.67 3.57 -29.54
N HIS A 88 -18.50 3.99 -30.48
CA HIS A 88 -18.42 3.66 -31.90
C HIS A 88 -17.08 4.03 -32.59
N ASN A 89 -16.11 4.56 -31.84
CA ASN A 89 -14.81 5.05 -32.31
C ASN A 89 -13.64 4.07 -32.11
N GLY A 90 -13.87 2.82 -31.69
CA GLY A 90 -12.81 1.79 -31.65
C GLY A 90 -11.69 2.06 -30.63
N GLN A 91 -11.93 2.91 -29.63
CA GLN A 91 -10.95 3.24 -28.61
C GLN A 91 -10.88 2.10 -27.58
N SER A 92 -9.68 1.59 -27.34
CA SER A 92 -9.44 0.50 -26.38
C SER A 92 -9.96 0.87 -24.98
N PRO A 93 -10.48 -0.11 -24.21
CA PRO A 93 -10.96 0.15 -22.86
C PRO A 93 -9.89 0.81 -22.00
N SER A 94 -10.23 1.92 -21.34
CA SER A 94 -9.31 2.63 -20.45
C SER A 94 -9.08 1.80 -19.19
N LYS A 95 -7.84 1.33 -19.01
CA LYS A 95 -7.41 0.68 -17.76
C LYS A 95 -7.36 1.72 -16.64
N THR A 96 -7.90 1.38 -15.48
CA THR A 96 -7.96 2.27 -14.31
C THR A 96 -7.31 1.57 -13.12
N LEU A 97 -6.42 2.27 -12.42
CA LEU A 97 -5.81 1.80 -11.17
C LEU A 97 -6.79 2.01 -10.02
N PHE A 98 -7.04 0.97 -9.25
CA PHE A 98 -7.83 1.04 -8.02
C PHE A 98 -6.94 0.77 -6.82
N VAL A 99 -7.08 1.60 -5.79
CA VAL A 99 -6.44 1.42 -4.48
C VAL A 99 -7.52 1.27 -3.43
N VAL A 100 -7.37 0.28 -2.55
CA VAL A 100 -8.30 -0.09 -1.48
C VAL A 100 -7.58 -0.19 -0.16
N LEU A 101 -8.17 0.36 0.89
CA LEU A 101 -7.77 0.07 2.27
C LEU A 101 -8.66 -1.05 2.81
N SER A 102 -8.04 -2.18 3.09
CA SER A 102 -8.70 -3.40 3.56
C SER A 102 -8.32 -3.70 5.00
N PHE A 103 -9.15 -4.54 5.63
CA PHE A 103 -9.05 -4.88 7.03
C PHE A 103 -9.22 -6.38 7.21
N ASN A 104 -8.45 -6.97 8.13
CA ASN A 104 -8.55 -8.40 8.39
C ASN A 104 -9.93 -8.76 9.00
N GLN A 105 -10.45 -9.89 8.55
CA GLN A 105 -11.74 -10.45 8.95
C GLN A 105 -11.53 -11.35 10.17
N GLY A 106 -12.12 -10.99 11.31
CA GLY A 106 -12.04 -11.81 12.52
C GLY A 106 -12.84 -11.27 13.71
N SER A 107 -13.15 -9.97 13.72
CA SER A 107 -14.00 -9.37 14.77
C SER A 107 -14.92 -8.32 14.17
N THR A 108 -16.14 -8.19 14.69
CA THR A 108 -17.07 -7.14 14.29
C THR A 108 -16.66 -5.85 14.98
N TRP A 109 -16.23 -4.84 14.22
CA TRP A 109 -15.81 -3.54 14.75
C TRP A 109 -16.23 -2.42 13.80
N LYS A 110 -16.26 -1.18 14.31
CA LYS A 110 -16.44 0.05 13.55
C LYS A 110 -15.30 1.02 13.88
N CYS A 111 -14.68 1.61 12.87
CA CYS A 111 -13.63 2.62 13.04
C CYS A 111 -14.02 3.86 12.27
N GLN A 112 -13.97 5.05 12.87
CA GLN A 112 -14.01 6.29 12.11
C GLN A 112 -12.59 6.76 11.88
N ALA A 113 -12.22 7.03 10.62
CA ALA A 113 -10.89 7.50 10.29
C ALA A 113 -10.88 8.49 9.11
N ILE A 114 -9.86 9.34 9.12
CA ILE A 114 -9.44 10.14 7.97
C ILE A 114 -8.35 9.35 7.27
N THR A 115 -8.45 9.23 5.95
CA THR A 115 -7.48 8.51 5.13
C THR A 115 -6.99 9.39 4.00
N THR A 116 -5.68 9.52 3.89
CA THR A 116 -5.01 10.20 2.80
C THR A 116 -4.29 9.16 1.96
N LEU A 117 -4.73 8.98 0.72
CA LEU A 117 -4.08 8.14 -0.27
C LEU A 117 -3.26 9.00 -1.23
N ARG A 118 -2.05 8.55 -1.54
CA ARG A 118 -1.08 9.28 -2.35
C ARG A 118 -0.48 8.36 -3.39
N VAL A 119 -0.46 8.80 -4.65
CA VAL A 119 0.39 8.23 -5.70
C VAL A 119 1.61 9.10 -5.80
N VAL A 120 2.77 8.51 -5.55
CA VAL A 120 4.00 9.28 -5.40
C VAL A 120 4.58 9.64 -6.76
N ALA A 121 4.83 10.93 -6.98
CA ALA A 121 5.53 11.39 -8.17
C ALA A 121 7.01 11.03 -8.07
N GLN A 122 7.57 10.50 -9.16
CA GLN A 122 8.96 10.03 -9.23
C GLN A 122 9.81 10.82 -10.22
N LYS A 123 9.22 11.83 -10.87
CA LYS A 123 9.86 12.77 -11.81
C LYS A 123 9.93 14.16 -11.19
N GLU A 124 11.08 14.82 -11.34
CA GLU A 124 11.26 16.20 -10.88
C GLU A 124 10.24 17.14 -11.52
N GLY A 125 9.67 18.04 -10.73
CA GLY A 125 8.65 19.00 -11.18
C GLY A 125 7.22 18.43 -11.28
N VAL A 126 7.02 17.13 -11.03
CA VAL A 126 5.70 16.50 -10.95
C VAL A 126 5.29 16.40 -9.49
N ASN A 127 4.06 16.82 -9.17
CA ASN A 127 3.49 16.68 -7.83
C ASN A 127 2.74 15.36 -7.69
N ASP A 128 2.72 14.85 -6.47
CA ASP A 128 1.94 13.68 -6.10
C ASP A 128 0.44 13.89 -6.32
N ILE A 129 -0.25 12.79 -6.64
CA ILE A 129 -1.71 12.79 -6.64
C ILE A 129 -2.18 12.38 -5.25
N ILE A 130 -2.78 13.32 -4.54
CA ILE A 130 -3.28 13.11 -3.18
C ILE A 130 -4.81 13.10 -3.22
N ARG A 131 -5.40 12.13 -2.53
CA ARG A 131 -6.84 12.07 -2.25
C ARG A 131 -7.06 11.83 -0.77
N GLU A 132 -7.82 12.73 -0.16
CA GLU A 132 -8.23 12.63 1.24
C GLU A 132 -9.71 12.27 1.32
N ASP A 133 -10.06 11.41 2.27
CA ASP A 133 -11.42 10.97 2.52
C ASP A 133 -11.63 10.78 4.03
N THR A 134 -12.80 11.15 4.55
CA THR A 134 -13.18 10.96 5.95
C THR A 134 -14.37 10.01 6.01
N LYS A 135 -14.19 8.79 6.53
CA LYS A 135 -15.27 7.79 6.57
C LYS A 135 -15.28 6.93 7.82
N ALA A 136 -16.43 6.29 8.02
CA ALA A 136 -16.60 5.20 8.96
C ALA A 136 -16.36 3.87 8.24
N PHE A 137 -15.34 3.16 8.68
CA PHE A 137 -14.98 1.80 8.28
C PHE A 137 -15.73 0.79 9.13
N LEU A 138 -16.22 -0.26 8.48
CA LEU A 138 -16.92 -1.37 9.11
C LEU A 138 -16.14 -2.66 8.84
N SER A 139 -16.02 -3.52 9.86
CA SER A 139 -15.45 -4.84 9.65
C SER A 139 -16.23 -5.62 8.59
N GLY A 140 -15.53 -6.24 7.65
CA GLY A 140 -16.11 -7.05 6.58
C GLY A 140 -16.61 -6.27 5.36
N THR A 141 -16.56 -4.94 5.35
CA THR A 141 -16.82 -4.17 4.12
C THR A 141 -15.54 -4.03 3.30
N LYS A 142 -15.65 -4.20 1.98
CA LYS A 142 -14.60 -3.86 1.01
C LYS A 142 -14.70 -2.38 0.68
N ASP A 143 -14.65 -1.52 1.69
CA ASP A 143 -14.86 -0.11 1.44
C ASP A 143 -13.57 0.54 0.94
N HIS A 144 -13.77 1.50 0.04
CA HIS A 144 -12.78 2.42 -0.55
C HIS A 144 -12.14 1.94 -1.85
N PHE A 145 -12.90 1.99 -2.94
CA PHE A 145 -12.32 2.02 -4.28
C PHE A 145 -11.98 3.46 -4.63
N VAL A 146 -10.70 3.80 -4.66
CA VAL A 146 -10.26 5.10 -5.19
C VAL A 146 -9.75 4.88 -6.61
N PRO A 147 -10.54 5.24 -7.65
CA PRO A 147 -10.08 5.14 -9.02
C PRO A 147 -9.05 6.24 -9.26
N PHE A 148 -7.83 5.84 -9.58
CA PHE A 148 -6.84 6.73 -10.14
C PHE A 148 -6.86 6.64 -11.67
N SER A 149 -6.73 7.82 -12.31
CA SER A 149 -6.88 7.99 -13.76
C SER A 149 -5.93 7.10 -14.57
N HIS A 150 -6.36 6.71 -15.76
CA HIS A 150 -5.55 6.03 -16.78
C HIS A 150 -4.25 6.78 -17.12
N MET A 151 -4.18 8.09 -16.84
CA MET A 151 -2.95 8.89 -16.99
C MET A 151 -1.78 8.36 -16.15
N LEU A 152 -2.03 7.67 -15.03
CA LEU A 152 -0.96 7.05 -14.23
C LEU A 152 -0.24 5.90 -14.95
N LEU A 153 -0.83 5.37 -16.01
CA LEU A 153 -0.25 4.27 -16.79
C LEU A 153 0.73 4.76 -17.86
N ASP A 154 0.82 6.07 -18.06
CA ASP A 154 1.74 6.67 -19.01
C ASP A 154 3.06 7.03 -18.30
N PRO A 155 4.21 6.45 -18.73
CA PRO A 155 5.52 6.75 -18.17
C PRO A 155 5.88 8.25 -18.21
N GLU A 156 5.36 9.00 -19.19
CA GLU A 156 5.68 10.42 -19.36
C GLU A 156 5.07 11.32 -18.27
N ASN A 157 3.99 10.85 -17.64
CA ASN A 157 3.30 11.57 -16.56
C ASN A 157 4.07 11.56 -15.24
N GLY A 158 5.21 10.85 -15.17
CA GLY A 158 6.18 11.02 -14.09
C GLY A 158 5.90 10.24 -12.80
N PHE A 159 4.94 9.32 -12.82
CA PHE A 159 4.61 8.45 -11.68
C PHE A 159 5.29 7.08 -11.74
N ILE A 160 5.80 6.68 -12.92
CA ILE A 160 6.49 5.42 -13.15
C ILE A 160 7.98 5.71 -13.27
N LYS A 161 8.81 5.00 -12.50
CA LYS A 161 10.27 5.01 -12.59
C LYS A 161 10.78 3.59 -12.43
N ASP A 162 11.71 3.17 -13.30
CA ASP A 162 12.29 1.83 -13.26
C ASP A 162 11.22 0.71 -13.18
N ASP A 163 10.17 0.84 -14.00
CA ASP A 163 8.98 -0.03 -14.03
C ASP A 163 8.32 -0.24 -12.66
N THR A 164 8.34 0.82 -11.83
CA THR A 164 7.83 0.80 -10.46
C THR A 164 6.91 1.99 -10.21
N ILE A 165 5.81 1.78 -9.48
CA ILE A 165 5.03 2.85 -8.87
C ILE A 165 5.05 2.75 -7.35
N ILE A 166 4.85 3.87 -6.67
CA ILE A 166 4.81 3.94 -5.21
C ILE A 166 3.47 4.53 -4.77
N LEU A 167 2.76 3.77 -3.94
CA LEU A 167 1.50 4.15 -3.33
C LEU A 167 1.71 4.34 -1.83
N GLN A 168 1.14 5.38 -1.25
CA GLN A 168 1.19 5.63 0.18
C GLN A 168 -0.21 5.85 0.73
N ALA A 169 -0.44 5.36 1.94
CA ALA A 169 -1.63 5.66 2.71
C ALA A 169 -1.23 6.21 4.07
N HIS A 170 -1.87 7.29 4.50
CA HIS A 170 -1.88 7.75 5.89
C HIS A 170 -3.29 7.59 6.43
N VAL A 171 -3.42 7.01 7.62
CA VAL A 171 -4.71 6.79 8.26
C VAL A 171 -4.67 7.37 9.66
N GLN A 172 -5.74 8.09 10.03
CA GLN A 172 -5.93 8.69 11.34
C GLN A 172 -7.28 8.25 11.92
N ALA A 173 -7.25 7.32 12.86
CA ALA A 173 -8.44 6.80 13.54
C ALA A 173 -8.91 7.73 14.67
N SER A 174 -10.06 8.36 14.47
CA SER A 174 -10.71 9.21 15.47
C SER A 174 -11.46 8.39 16.52
N SER A 175 -12.07 7.26 16.15
CA SER A 175 -12.72 6.35 17.10
C SER A 175 -12.69 4.90 16.64
N VAL A 176 -12.62 3.97 17.58
CA VAL A 176 -12.75 2.52 17.35
C VAL A 176 -13.75 1.95 18.34
N LYS A 177 -14.71 1.17 17.83
CA LYS A 177 -15.70 0.46 18.63
C LYS A 177 -15.69 -1.01 18.24
N ILE A 178 -15.23 -1.86 19.16
CA ILE A 178 -15.38 -3.31 19.04
C ILE A 178 -16.84 -3.64 19.35
N MET A 179 -17.51 -4.31 18.42
CA MET A 179 -18.88 -4.78 18.58
C MET A 179 -18.81 -6.21 19.08
N THR A 180 -18.81 -6.38 20.40
CA THR A 180 -18.96 -7.70 21.03
C THR A 180 -20.42 -8.14 20.88
N GLY A 181 -20.65 -9.30 20.28
CA GLY A 181 -21.97 -9.94 20.27
C GLY A 181 -22.44 -10.18 21.71
N ILE A 182 -23.70 -9.86 21.97
CA ILE A 182 -24.44 -10.30 23.17
C ILE A 182 -25.02 -11.67 22.86
#